data_AF-A0A4R2N4A0-F1
#
_entry.id   AF-A0A4R2N4A0-F1
#
_cell.length_a   1.000
_cell.length_b   1.000
_cell.length_c   1.000
_cell.angle_alpha   90.00
_cell.angle_beta   90.00
_cell.angle_gamma   90.00
#
_symmetry.space_group_name_H-M   'P 1'
#
loop_
_entity.id
_entity.type
_entity.pdbx_description
1 polymer ?
#
loop_
_entity_poly.entity_id
_entity_poly.type
_entity_poly.pdbx_seq_one_letter_code
_entity_poly.pdbx_strand_id
1 'polypeptide(L)'
;MGNPHNRKFKCWAAACGNCGEGPSAEHLVSKCLFPEGVVRVSGFDWCKQEAKSIGINGLQRQILCKAHNSALSDADSEAKKAVGLFQRSATPTKDGSLGDNKIDGQKLERWLLKTAINLSYGGNLHIGIGMNGSMPGLPSPYLIDVAFGRRSFSHLMGVHFLLPDKATSHSPSEIIMFPLIKDGNIGGFYFELRSQPVFLNLFPGHAPPTLGAVAEKLGLQQALLDAKMVYRPPQIATISNSMPTSLIKLKW
;
A
#
# COMPACT_ATOMS: atom_id res chain seq x y z
N MET A 1 10.30 2.90 31.08
CA MET A 1 9.99 2.64 29.65
C MET A 1 11.31 2.39 28.93
N GLY A 2 11.53 1.20 28.38
CA GLY A 2 12.83 0.81 27.80
C GLY A 2 13.06 1.45 26.43
N ASN A 3 14.27 1.98 26.22
CA ASN A 3 14.73 2.55 24.95
C ASN A 3 14.50 1.55 23.78
N PRO A 4 13.74 1.90 22.72
CA PRO A 4 13.49 1.01 21.59
C PRO A 4 14.78 0.58 20.85
N HIS A 5 15.91 1.26 21.08
CA HIS A 5 17.21 0.91 20.52
C HIS A 5 17.94 -0.25 21.25
N ASN A 6 17.47 -0.71 22.42
CA ASN A 6 18.15 -1.76 23.20
C ASN A 6 17.49 -3.16 23.08
N ARG A 7 16.78 -3.43 21.99
CA ARG A 7 16.17 -4.74 21.73
C ARG A 7 17.09 -5.62 20.89
N LYS A 8 17.07 -6.93 21.16
CA LYS A 8 17.86 -7.96 20.47
C LYS A 8 17.59 -8.03 18.94
N PHE A 9 16.48 -7.47 18.48
CA PHE A 9 16.12 -7.35 17.07
C PHE A 9 15.22 -6.13 16.81
N LYS A 10 15.19 -5.67 15.55
CA LYS A 10 14.41 -4.51 15.09
C LYS A 10 12.96 -4.91 14.79
N CYS A 11 12.00 -4.15 15.31
CA CYS A 11 10.57 -4.33 15.05
C CYS A 11 9.89 -2.96 15.03
N TRP A 12 9.26 -2.57 13.92
CA TRP A 12 8.60 -1.25 13.85
C TRP A 12 7.38 -1.14 14.77
N ALA A 13 6.75 -2.28 15.10
CA ALA A 13 5.64 -2.37 16.05
C ALA A 13 6.09 -2.46 17.52
N ALA A 14 7.39 -2.31 17.80
CA ALA A 14 7.97 -2.46 19.13
C ALA A 14 7.30 -1.61 20.21
N ALA A 15 6.85 -0.40 19.85
CA ALA A 15 6.21 0.54 20.76
C ALA A 15 4.89 0.00 21.37
N CYS A 16 4.24 -0.98 20.72
CA CYS A 16 3.01 -1.61 21.24
C CYS A 16 3.25 -2.69 22.30
N GLY A 17 4.51 -2.96 22.69
CA GLY A 17 4.82 -4.04 23.62
C GLY A 17 4.71 -5.43 22.97
N ASN A 18 4.69 -6.48 23.80
CA ASN A 18 4.40 -7.87 23.40
C ASN A 18 5.17 -8.43 22.19
N CYS A 19 6.42 -7.97 21.97
CA CYS A 19 7.28 -8.61 20.99
C CYS A 19 7.58 -10.05 21.44
N GLY A 20 7.05 -11.03 20.69
CA GLY A 20 7.32 -12.45 20.92
C GLY A 20 8.71 -12.92 20.45
N GLU A 21 8.84 -14.22 20.21
CA GLU A 21 10.12 -14.89 19.96
C GLU A 21 10.78 -14.51 18.63
N GLY A 22 11.75 -13.59 18.71
CA GLY A 22 12.73 -13.35 17.65
C GLY A 22 12.22 -12.63 16.39
N PRO A 23 13.13 -12.27 15.48
CA PRO A 23 12.78 -11.62 14.22
C PRO A 23 12.03 -12.58 13.29
N SER A 24 11.18 -12.01 12.44
CA SER A 24 10.59 -12.67 11.27
C SER A 24 11.33 -12.23 10.01
N ALA A 25 11.43 -13.12 9.02
CA ALA A 25 11.89 -12.77 7.67
C ALA A 25 10.74 -12.11 6.90
N GLU A 26 10.41 -10.88 7.31
CA GLU A 26 9.29 -10.15 6.72
C GLU A 26 9.67 -9.58 5.36
N HIS A 27 8.75 -9.65 4.41
CA HIS A 27 9.01 -9.06 3.09
C HIS A 27 8.58 -7.59 3.13
N LEU A 28 9.43 -6.71 2.62
CA LEU A 28 9.11 -5.29 2.42
C LEU A 28 7.79 -5.11 1.68
N VAL A 29 7.54 -6.00 0.71
CA VAL A 29 6.30 -6.14 -0.04
C VAL A 29 5.86 -7.59 0.09
N SER A 30 4.63 -7.83 0.56
CA SER A 30 4.16 -9.19 0.89
C SER A 30 4.33 -10.17 -0.28
N LYS A 31 4.82 -11.39 0.02
CA LYS A 31 5.02 -12.48 -0.97
C LYS A 31 3.78 -12.77 -1.83
N CYS A 32 2.59 -12.46 -1.32
CA CYS A 32 1.33 -12.64 -2.04
C CYS A 32 1.25 -11.89 -3.38
N LEU A 33 2.10 -10.89 -3.58
CA LEU A 33 2.17 -10.11 -4.81
C LEU A 33 2.97 -10.80 -5.94
N PHE A 34 3.66 -11.90 -5.66
CA PHE A 34 4.69 -12.48 -6.55
C PHE A 34 4.40 -13.85 -7.18
N PRO A 35 3.16 -14.28 -7.49
CA PRO A 35 3.01 -15.58 -8.15
C PRO A 35 3.72 -15.64 -9.52
N GLU A 36 3.82 -14.53 -10.28
CA GLU A 36 4.47 -14.48 -11.62
C GLU A 36 5.03 -13.08 -12.01
N GLY A 37 5.44 -12.21 -11.07
CA GLY A 37 5.64 -10.78 -11.35
C GLY A 37 6.92 -10.14 -10.80
N VAL A 38 7.26 -8.96 -11.34
CA VAL A 38 8.34 -8.07 -10.88
C VAL A 38 7.73 -6.90 -10.12
N VAL A 39 8.28 -6.57 -8.96
CA VAL A 39 7.88 -5.38 -8.20
C VAL A 39 8.86 -4.25 -8.49
N ARG A 40 8.33 -3.11 -8.94
CA ARG A 40 9.08 -1.88 -9.19
C ARG A 40 8.88 -0.92 -8.04
N VAL A 41 9.98 -0.54 -7.38
CA VAL A 41 9.98 0.41 -6.28
C VAL A 41 10.91 1.56 -6.60
N SER A 42 10.43 2.79 -6.48
CA SER A 42 11.21 4.02 -6.66
C SER A 42 10.92 5.03 -5.54
N GLY A 43 11.80 6.02 -5.39
CA GLY A 43 11.54 7.19 -4.54
C GLY A 43 11.97 7.06 -3.07
N PHE A 44 12.62 5.95 -2.67
CA PHE A 44 13.24 5.82 -1.33
C PHE A 44 14.73 6.13 -1.38
N ASP A 45 15.35 6.36 -0.22
CA ASP A 45 16.79 6.65 -0.13
C ASP A 45 17.68 5.62 -0.86
N TRP A 46 17.25 4.36 -0.86
CA TRP A 46 17.95 3.25 -1.49
C TRP A 46 17.59 3.04 -2.97
N CYS A 47 16.65 3.80 -3.54
CA CYS A 47 16.22 3.80 -4.95
C CYS A 47 15.76 5.18 -5.48
N LYS A 48 16.48 6.26 -5.13
CA LYS A 48 16.07 7.65 -5.45
C LYS A 48 16.03 7.98 -6.95
N GLN A 49 17.00 7.49 -7.73
CA GLN A 49 17.20 7.95 -9.12
C GLN A 49 16.66 6.98 -10.17
N GLU A 50 16.55 5.69 -9.86
CA GLU A 50 16.05 4.68 -10.79
C GLU A 50 15.12 3.71 -10.04
N ALA A 51 14.00 3.36 -10.69
CA ALA A 51 13.11 2.33 -10.20
C ALA A 51 13.86 1.00 -10.15
N LYS A 52 13.96 0.40 -8.95
CA LYS A 52 14.59 -0.90 -8.79
C LYS A 52 13.55 -1.98 -8.98
N SER A 53 13.81 -2.90 -9.91
CA SER A 53 13.10 -4.17 -10.04
C SER A 53 13.66 -5.14 -9.01
N ILE A 54 12.86 -5.53 -8.03
CA ILE A 54 13.33 -6.38 -6.92
C ILE A 54 12.62 -7.72 -6.97
N GLY A 55 13.40 -8.78 -7.12
CA GLY A 55 12.90 -10.16 -7.03
C GLY A 55 12.47 -10.51 -5.60
N ILE A 56 11.57 -11.49 -5.48
CA ILE A 56 10.90 -11.89 -4.22
C ILE A 56 11.87 -12.09 -3.03
N ASN A 57 13.07 -12.62 -3.28
CA ASN A 57 14.07 -12.92 -2.26
C ASN A 57 14.89 -11.69 -1.83
N GLY A 58 14.96 -10.63 -2.66
CA GLY A 58 15.68 -9.40 -2.37
C GLY A 58 14.93 -8.45 -1.42
N LEU A 59 13.69 -8.77 -1.04
CA LEU A 59 12.80 -7.91 -0.25
C LEU A 59 12.67 -8.33 1.21
N GLN A 60 13.34 -9.40 1.66
CA GLN A 60 13.25 -9.82 3.06
C GLN A 60 14.06 -8.91 3.98
N ARG A 61 13.46 -8.41 5.05
CA ARG A 61 14.12 -7.68 6.13
C ARG A 61 13.58 -8.12 7.48
N GLN A 62 14.45 -8.13 8.49
CA GLN A 62 14.08 -8.40 9.88
C GLN A 62 13.53 -7.12 10.54
N ILE A 63 12.31 -6.74 10.15
CA ILE A 63 11.65 -5.49 10.56
C ILE A 63 10.40 -5.70 11.42
N LEU A 64 10.03 -6.96 11.66
CA LEU A 64 8.97 -7.40 12.55
C LEU A 64 9.42 -8.62 13.36
N CYS A 65 8.88 -8.80 14.56
CA CYS A 65 8.97 -10.09 15.25
C CYS A 65 7.94 -11.08 14.70
N LYS A 66 8.11 -12.37 14.99
CA LYS A 66 7.15 -13.40 14.58
C LYS A 66 5.72 -13.09 15.04
N ALA A 67 5.54 -12.71 16.31
CA ALA A 67 4.22 -12.41 16.86
C ALA A 67 3.49 -11.28 16.13
N HIS A 68 4.16 -10.14 15.92
CA HIS A 68 3.58 -9.01 15.21
C HIS A 68 3.38 -9.28 13.72
N ASN A 69 4.27 -10.06 13.09
CA ASN A 69 4.06 -10.43 11.70
C ASN A 69 2.84 -11.34 11.53
N SER A 70 2.70 -12.35 12.39
CA SER A 70 1.53 -13.25 12.39
C SER A 70 0.22 -12.49 12.60
N ALA A 71 0.20 -11.48 13.47
CA ALA A 71 -0.96 -10.64 13.72
C ALA A 71 -1.39 -9.76 12.53
N LEU A 72 -0.58 -9.66 11.47
CA LEU A 72 -0.89 -8.93 10.23
C LEU A 72 -1.28 -9.85 9.06
N SER A 73 -1.27 -11.17 9.27
CA SER A 73 -1.49 -12.16 8.20
C SER A 73 -2.89 -12.14 7.58
N ASP A 74 -3.89 -11.63 8.31
CA ASP A 74 -5.25 -11.45 7.80
C ASP A 74 -5.31 -10.38 6.70
N ALA A 75 -4.57 -9.28 6.88
CA ALA A 75 -4.42 -8.21 5.90
C ALA A 75 -3.65 -8.70 4.66
N ASP A 76 -2.59 -9.50 4.84
CA ASP A 76 -1.85 -10.12 3.72
C ASP A 76 -2.74 -11.05 2.88
N SER A 77 -3.59 -11.84 3.55
CA SER A 77 -4.53 -12.75 2.89
C SER A 77 -5.57 -12.02 2.06
N GLU A 78 -6.10 -10.90 2.57
CA GLU A 78 -7.06 -10.09 1.82
C GLU A 78 -6.38 -9.37 0.64
N ALA A 79 -5.17 -8.85 0.82
CA ALA A 79 -4.42 -8.24 -0.28
C ALA A 79 -4.13 -9.23 -1.41
N LYS A 80 -3.79 -10.49 -1.09
CA LYS A 80 -3.65 -11.57 -2.08
C LYS A 80 -4.91 -11.73 -2.92
N LYS A 81 -6.06 -11.76 -2.25
CA LYS A 81 -7.37 -11.91 -2.89
C LYS A 81 -7.70 -10.70 -3.77
N ALA A 82 -7.50 -9.48 -3.26
CA ALA A 82 -7.74 -8.23 -3.96
C ALA A 82 -6.91 -8.14 -5.25
N VAL A 83 -5.60 -8.39 -5.16
CA VAL A 83 -4.68 -8.34 -6.30
C VAL A 83 -5.03 -9.40 -7.35
N GLY A 84 -5.45 -10.60 -6.93
CA GLY A 84 -5.94 -11.64 -7.83
C GLY A 84 -7.22 -11.24 -8.57
N LEU A 85 -8.12 -10.50 -7.90
CA LEU A 85 -9.30 -9.93 -8.55
C LEU A 85 -8.89 -8.86 -9.56
N PHE A 86 -8.07 -7.87 -9.17
CA PHE A 86 -7.60 -6.79 -10.06
C PHE A 86 -6.90 -7.33 -11.32
N GLN A 87 -6.18 -8.44 -11.22
CA GLN A 87 -5.56 -9.10 -12.38
C GLN A 87 -6.59 -9.72 -13.32
N ARG A 88 -7.48 -10.58 -12.80
CA ARG A 88 -8.49 -11.30 -13.62
C ARG A 88 -9.39 -10.33 -14.37
N SER A 89 -9.74 -9.25 -13.70
CA SER A 89 -10.49 -8.15 -14.24
C SER A 89 -9.86 -7.48 -15.47
N ALA A 90 -8.54 -7.55 -15.67
CA ALA A 90 -7.89 -7.03 -16.87
C ALA A 90 -8.05 -7.94 -18.09
N THR A 91 -8.31 -9.24 -17.87
CA THR A 91 -8.52 -10.25 -18.92
C THR A 91 -10.01 -10.51 -19.15
N PRO A 92 -10.52 -10.46 -20.40
CA PRO A 92 -11.91 -10.84 -20.67
C PRO A 92 -12.14 -12.31 -20.29
N THR A 93 -13.04 -12.58 -19.34
CA THR A 93 -13.44 -13.95 -19.02
C THR A 93 -14.37 -14.47 -20.11
N LYS A 94 -13.95 -15.51 -20.85
CA LYS A 94 -14.76 -16.12 -21.92
C LYS A 94 -15.97 -16.90 -21.40
N ASP A 95 -15.88 -17.48 -20.22
CA ASP A 95 -16.95 -18.24 -19.58
C ASP A 95 -16.79 -18.15 -18.06
N GLY A 96 -17.86 -17.80 -17.34
CA GLY A 96 -17.89 -17.87 -15.89
C GLY A 96 -18.87 -16.89 -15.27
N SER A 97 -19.82 -17.40 -14.49
CA SER A 97 -20.63 -16.59 -13.60
C SER A 97 -19.72 -15.63 -12.82
N LEU A 98 -20.04 -14.32 -12.85
CA LEU A 98 -19.41 -13.32 -12.01
C LEU A 98 -19.44 -13.81 -10.57
N GLY A 99 -18.32 -14.37 -10.09
CA GLY A 99 -18.20 -14.86 -8.73
C GLY A 99 -18.43 -13.73 -7.74
N ASP A 100 -18.52 -14.08 -6.45
CA ASP A 100 -18.74 -13.12 -5.37
C ASP A 100 -17.47 -12.26 -5.16
N ASN A 101 -17.22 -11.31 -6.07
CA ASN A 101 -16.06 -10.41 -6.16
C ASN A 101 -16.06 -9.39 -5.02
N LYS A 102 -16.00 -9.86 -3.78
CA LYS A 102 -16.04 -9.04 -2.57
C LYS A 102 -14.65 -8.91 -1.97
N ILE A 103 -14.25 -7.70 -1.59
CA ILE A 103 -13.02 -7.41 -0.86
C ILE A 103 -13.40 -6.78 0.49
N ASP A 104 -12.71 -7.17 1.56
CA ASP A 104 -12.71 -6.43 2.82
C ASP A 104 -11.80 -5.21 2.67
N GLY A 105 -12.42 -4.04 2.49
CA GLY A 105 -11.72 -2.78 2.24
C GLY A 105 -10.86 -2.35 3.42
N GLN A 106 -11.29 -2.61 4.66
CA GLN A 106 -10.50 -2.28 5.85
C GLN A 106 -9.21 -3.11 5.90
N LYS A 107 -9.28 -4.41 5.59
CA LYS A 107 -8.08 -5.27 5.56
C LYS A 107 -7.13 -4.91 4.43
N LEU A 108 -7.64 -4.57 3.25
CA LEU A 108 -6.81 -4.07 2.15
C LEU A 108 -6.11 -2.75 2.53
N GLU A 109 -6.84 -1.82 3.16
CA GLU A 109 -6.30 -0.54 3.63
C GLU A 109 -5.20 -0.73 4.70
N ARG A 110 -5.41 -1.66 5.64
CA ARG A 110 -4.39 -2.08 6.62
C ARG A 110 -3.14 -2.65 5.95
N TRP A 111 -3.32 -3.45 4.90
CA TRP A 111 -2.20 -4.00 4.14
C TRP A 111 -1.41 -2.91 3.41
N LEU A 112 -2.08 -1.97 2.75
CA LEU A 112 -1.42 -0.83 2.11
C LEU A 112 -0.56 -0.04 3.11
N LEU A 113 -1.11 0.22 4.30
CA LEU A 113 -0.37 0.89 5.38
C LEU A 113 0.81 0.05 5.87
N LYS A 114 0.63 -1.26 6.09
CA LYS A 114 1.71 -2.18 6.46
C LYS A 114 2.86 -2.09 5.46
N THR A 115 2.57 -2.16 4.16
CA THR A 115 3.58 -2.06 3.10
C THR A 115 4.26 -0.69 3.11
N ALA A 116 3.51 0.40 3.26
CA ALA A 116 4.08 1.74 3.38
C ALA A 116 5.04 1.89 4.57
N ILE A 117 4.68 1.34 5.75
CA ILE A 117 5.53 1.32 6.93
C ILE A 117 6.79 0.47 6.68
N ASN A 118 6.64 -0.73 6.12
CA ASN A 118 7.76 -1.62 5.81
C ASN A 118 8.80 -0.93 4.92
N LEU A 119 8.34 -0.26 3.85
CA LEU A 119 9.19 0.46 2.91
C LEU A 119 9.88 1.69 3.52
N SER A 120 9.22 2.34 4.49
CA SER A 120 9.76 3.53 5.17
C SER A 120 10.69 3.18 6.33
N TYR A 121 10.62 1.97 6.87
CA TYR A 121 11.27 1.62 8.12
C TYR A 121 12.81 1.72 8.05
N GLY A 122 13.37 2.48 8.98
CA GLY A 122 14.81 2.75 9.08
C GLY A 122 15.35 3.76 8.05
N GLY A 123 14.48 4.46 7.32
CA GLY A 123 14.86 5.60 6.46
C GLY A 123 14.98 6.93 7.22
N ASN A 124 15.21 8.02 6.48
CA ASN A 124 15.35 9.38 7.04
C ASN A 124 14.08 10.25 6.95
N LEU A 125 12.96 9.70 6.47
CA LEU A 125 11.70 10.42 6.30
C LEU A 125 10.70 10.08 7.41
N HIS A 126 9.87 11.05 7.76
CA HIS A 126 8.68 10.82 8.57
C HIS A 126 7.58 10.20 7.72
N ILE A 127 6.96 9.10 8.17
CA ILE A 127 5.76 8.56 7.53
C ILE A 127 4.51 9.24 8.10
N GLY A 128 3.71 9.84 7.21
CA GLY A 128 2.60 10.71 7.59
C GLY A 128 3.03 12.12 7.96
N ILE A 129 2.08 13.06 7.99
CA ILE A 129 2.33 14.48 8.27
C ILE A 129 1.65 14.88 9.59
N GLY A 130 2.39 15.59 10.44
CA GLY A 130 1.85 16.14 11.70
C GLY A 130 1.44 15.09 12.73
N MET A 131 1.93 13.86 12.62
CA MET A 131 1.55 12.78 13.51
C MET A 131 2.35 12.81 14.81
N ASN A 132 1.66 12.86 15.95
CA ASN A 132 2.30 12.85 17.25
C ASN A 132 3.11 11.56 17.47
N GLY A 133 4.33 11.68 17.99
CA GLY A 133 5.26 10.57 18.20
C GLY A 133 5.86 9.96 16.93
N SER A 134 5.69 10.60 15.76
CA SER A 134 6.40 10.21 14.53
C SER A 134 7.89 10.55 14.63
N MET A 135 8.75 9.64 14.19
CA MET A 135 10.19 9.84 14.06
C MET A 135 10.65 9.37 12.66
N PRO A 136 11.75 9.91 12.11
CA PRO A 136 12.29 9.42 10.84
C PRO A 136 12.47 7.90 10.84
N GLY A 137 11.93 7.24 9.81
CA GLY A 137 12.01 5.80 9.64
C GLY A 137 11.20 4.97 10.65
N LEU A 138 10.34 5.59 11.47
CA LEU A 138 9.47 4.90 12.44
C LEU A 138 8.02 5.37 12.31
N PRO A 139 7.04 4.45 12.31
CA PRO A 139 5.63 4.83 12.30
C PRO A 139 5.21 5.46 13.63
N SER A 140 4.26 6.40 13.57
CA SER A 140 3.60 6.93 14.77
C SER A 140 2.74 5.84 15.45
N PRO A 141 2.45 5.95 16.76
CA PRO A 141 1.55 5.02 17.45
C PRO A 141 0.18 4.88 16.78
N TYR A 142 -0.33 5.98 16.21
CA TYR A 142 -1.58 5.97 15.46
C TYR A 142 -1.52 5.04 14.24
N LEU A 143 -0.48 5.14 13.41
CA LEU A 143 -0.32 4.27 12.25
C LEU A 143 -0.11 2.81 12.63
N ILE A 144 0.55 2.54 13.76
CA ILE A 144 0.69 1.18 14.28
C ILE A 144 -0.69 0.62 14.65
N ASP A 145 -1.49 1.37 15.41
CA ASP A 145 -2.84 0.94 15.80
C ASP A 145 -3.74 0.70 14.57
N VAL A 146 -3.62 1.54 13.54
CA VAL A 146 -4.36 1.34 12.28
C VAL A 146 -3.91 0.07 11.58
N ALA A 147 -2.60 -0.18 11.44
CA ALA A 147 -2.09 -1.37 10.76
C ALA A 147 -2.59 -2.67 11.44
N PHE A 148 -2.64 -2.70 12.77
CA PHE A 148 -3.17 -3.82 13.55
C PHE A 148 -4.70 -3.86 13.66
N GLY A 149 -5.42 -2.92 13.03
CA GLY A 149 -6.89 -2.90 13.04
C GLY A 149 -7.49 -2.51 14.40
N ARG A 150 -6.71 -1.92 15.30
CA ARG A 150 -7.19 -1.39 16.60
C ARG A 150 -7.88 -0.04 16.45
N ARG A 151 -7.60 0.65 15.34
CA ARG A 151 -8.23 1.90 14.91
C ARG A 151 -8.46 1.86 13.41
N SER A 152 -9.45 2.59 12.94
CA SER A 152 -9.62 2.88 11.50
C SER A 152 -8.96 4.21 11.17
N PHE A 153 -8.56 4.39 9.91
CA PHE A 153 -8.23 5.74 9.45
C PHE A 153 -9.42 6.68 9.57
N SER A 154 -9.15 7.95 9.85
CA SER A 154 -10.13 9.04 9.98
C SER A 154 -9.70 10.26 9.14
N HIS A 155 -10.54 11.30 9.07
CA HIS A 155 -10.21 12.57 8.39
C HIS A 155 -9.76 12.41 6.93
N LEU A 156 -10.42 11.51 6.18
CA LEU A 156 -10.09 11.17 4.79
C LEU A 156 -8.66 10.63 4.60
N MET A 157 -8.02 10.15 5.67
CA MET A 157 -6.86 9.28 5.53
C MET A 157 -7.31 7.88 5.12
N GLY A 158 -6.39 7.13 4.51
CA GLY A 158 -6.65 5.78 4.02
C GLY A 158 -6.72 5.73 2.50
N VAL A 159 -7.34 4.67 1.98
CA VAL A 159 -7.24 4.35 0.56
C VAL A 159 -8.22 5.15 -0.29
N HIS A 160 -7.68 5.71 -1.37
CA HIS A 160 -8.41 6.33 -2.46
C HIS A 160 -8.16 5.53 -3.72
N PHE A 161 -9.22 5.16 -4.42
CA PHE A 161 -9.09 4.53 -5.74
C PHE A 161 -9.00 5.63 -6.79
N LEU A 162 -8.05 5.48 -7.71
CA LEU A 162 -7.93 6.38 -8.85
C LEU A 162 -8.80 5.86 -9.98
N LEU A 163 -9.78 6.67 -10.37
CA LEU A 163 -10.69 6.36 -11.46
C LEU A 163 -10.43 7.37 -12.59
N PRO A 164 -9.54 7.05 -13.55
CA PRO A 164 -9.26 7.93 -14.68
C PRO A 164 -10.44 7.96 -15.65
N ASP A 165 -10.80 9.15 -16.15
CA ASP A 165 -11.84 9.31 -17.18
C ASP A 165 -11.35 8.87 -18.58
N LYS A 166 -10.02 8.82 -18.75
CA LYS A 166 -9.36 8.42 -19.99
C LYS A 166 -8.72 7.05 -19.82
N ALA A 167 -8.63 6.31 -20.93
CA ALA A 167 -7.95 5.03 -20.94
C ALA A 167 -6.48 5.18 -20.51
N THR A 168 -6.03 4.22 -19.71
CA THR A 168 -4.67 4.10 -19.19
C THR A 168 -4.05 2.79 -19.63
N SER A 169 -2.75 2.80 -19.91
CA SER A 169 -1.97 1.58 -20.18
C SER A 169 -1.47 1.00 -18.86
N HIS A 170 -1.56 -0.33 -18.71
CA HIS A 170 -1.09 -1.02 -17.50
C HIS A 170 -0.38 -2.30 -17.89
N SER A 171 0.61 -2.71 -17.09
CA SER A 171 1.20 -4.03 -17.17
C SER A 171 0.56 -4.94 -16.11
N PRO A 172 -0.20 -5.98 -16.48
CA PRO A 172 -0.88 -6.86 -15.52
C PRO A 172 0.07 -7.64 -14.60
N SER A 173 1.36 -7.71 -14.95
CA SER A 173 2.42 -8.41 -14.21
C SER A 173 3.26 -7.48 -13.32
N GLU A 174 3.12 -6.17 -13.45
CA GLU A 174 3.87 -5.20 -12.65
C GLU A 174 3.07 -4.72 -11.46
N ILE A 175 3.78 -4.43 -10.38
CA ILE A 175 3.25 -3.68 -9.25
C ILE A 175 4.20 -2.52 -9.01
N ILE A 176 3.62 -1.31 -9.00
CA ILE A 176 4.36 -0.05 -8.87
C ILE A 176 4.05 0.54 -7.51
N MET A 177 5.09 0.95 -6.78
CA MET A 177 4.94 1.61 -5.49
C MET A 177 5.95 2.73 -5.34
N PHE A 178 5.49 3.93 -4.99
CA PHE A 178 6.37 5.03 -4.62
C PHE A 178 5.71 5.98 -3.62
N PRO A 179 6.51 6.61 -2.75
CA PRO A 179 6.03 7.59 -1.79
C PRO A 179 5.87 8.98 -2.45
N LEU A 180 4.91 9.75 -1.97
CA LEU A 180 4.82 11.19 -2.24
C LEU A 180 5.47 11.94 -1.08
N ILE A 181 6.60 12.60 -1.36
CA ILE A 181 7.47 13.20 -0.35
C ILE A 181 7.44 14.71 -0.49
N LYS A 182 7.26 15.41 0.64
CA LYS A 182 7.42 16.87 0.74
C LYS A 182 8.01 17.22 2.10
N ASP A 183 9.02 18.09 2.10
CA ASP A 183 9.63 18.65 3.31
C ASP A 183 10.01 17.58 4.36
N GLY A 184 10.63 16.48 3.92
CA GLY A 184 11.06 15.37 4.80
C GLY A 184 9.94 14.44 5.29
N ASN A 185 8.70 14.64 4.84
CA ASN A 185 7.54 13.85 5.21
C ASN A 185 6.97 13.09 4.01
N ILE A 186 6.50 11.86 4.25
CA ILE A 186 5.75 11.06 3.29
C ILE A 186 4.26 11.31 3.52
N GLY A 187 3.63 12.11 2.66
CA GLY A 187 2.21 12.46 2.75
C GLY A 187 1.28 11.36 2.25
N GLY A 188 1.80 10.41 1.46
CA GLY A 188 1.04 9.28 0.97
C GLY A 188 1.86 8.39 0.06
N PHE A 189 1.22 7.34 -0.45
CA PHE A 189 1.86 6.36 -1.33
C PHE A 189 0.95 6.09 -2.52
N TYR A 190 1.52 6.13 -3.71
CA TYR A 190 0.87 5.56 -4.87
C TYR A 190 1.18 4.07 -4.94
N PHE A 191 0.15 3.28 -5.22
CA PHE A 191 0.26 1.88 -5.56
C PHE A 191 -0.44 1.65 -6.88
N GLU A 192 0.23 0.96 -7.80
CA GLU A 192 -0.42 0.30 -8.91
C GLU A 192 -0.41 -1.19 -8.61
N LEU A 193 -1.55 -1.70 -8.16
CA LEU A 193 -1.71 -3.11 -7.84
C LEU A 193 -2.18 -3.83 -9.11
N ARG A 194 -1.21 -4.13 -10.00
CA ARG A 194 -1.43 -4.65 -11.36
C ARG A 194 -2.13 -3.62 -12.23
N SER A 195 -3.43 -3.71 -12.38
CA SER A 195 -4.21 -2.77 -13.20
C SER A 195 -5.05 -1.81 -12.37
N GLN A 196 -4.95 -1.89 -11.04
CA GLN A 196 -5.72 -1.03 -10.14
C GLN A 196 -4.82 0.03 -9.48
N PRO A 197 -4.86 1.29 -9.96
CA PRO A 197 -4.19 2.40 -9.29
C PRO A 197 -4.96 2.80 -8.03
N VAL A 198 -4.25 2.92 -6.91
CA VAL A 198 -4.76 3.39 -5.62
C VAL A 198 -3.75 4.31 -4.95
N PHE A 199 -4.25 5.26 -4.17
CA PHE A 199 -3.45 6.17 -3.38
C PHE A 199 -3.78 5.98 -1.90
N LEU A 200 -2.77 5.68 -1.09
CA LEU A 200 -2.86 5.70 0.36
C LEU A 200 -2.57 7.12 0.85
N ASN A 201 -3.61 7.83 1.29
CA ASN A 201 -3.48 9.16 1.87
C ASN A 201 -3.11 9.07 3.35
N LEU A 202 -1.99 9.69 3.73
CA LEU A 202 -1.52 9.80 5.12
C LEU A 202 -1.51 11.26 5.60
N PHE A 203 -2.09 12.18 4.83
CA PHE A 203 -2.27 13.58 5.21
C PHE A 203 -3.68 13.80 5.77
N PRO A 204 -3.81 14.14 7.07
CA PRO A 204 -5.13 14.35 7.68
C PRO A 204 -5.82 15.60 7.16
N GLY A 205 -7.15 15.53 7.02
CA GLY A 205 -8.02 16.70 6.85
C GLY A 205 -8.37 17.08 5.41
N HIS A 206 -7.68 16.51 4.42
CA HIS A 206 -7.96 16.79 3.01
C HIS A 206 -7.81 15.54 2.14
N ALA A 207 -8.84 15.22 1.37
CA ALA A 207 -8.64 14.42 0.17
C ALA A 207 -7.93 15.30 -0.86
N PRO A 208 -6.79 14.87 -1.42
CA PRO A 208 -6.22 15.62 -2.53
C PRO A 208 -7.21 15.59 -3.71
N PRO A 209 -7.38 16.69 -4.46
CA PRO A 209 -8.32 16.73 -5.58
C PRO A 209 -7.86 15.83 -6.73
N THR A 210 -6.56 15.80 -7.01
CA THR A 210 -5.89 14.95 -8.01
C THR A 210 -4.45 14.66 -7.57
N LEU A 211 -3.77 13.73 -8.26
CA LEU A 211 -2.34 13.47 -8.02
C LEU A 211 -1.44 14.53 -8.67
N GLY A 212 -1.86 15.15 -9.77
CA GLY A 212 -1.05 16.00 -10.64
C GLY A 212 -0.19 17.04 -9.90
N ALA A 213 -0.76 17.78 -8.96
CA ALA A 213 -0.01 18.80 -8.21
C ALA A 213 1.15 18.26 -7.35
N VAL A 214 1.13 16.96 -7.01
CA VAL A 214 2.09 16.34 -6.09
C VAL A 214 2.91 15.23 -6.76
N ALA A 215 2.48 14.75 -7.94
CA ALA A 215 3.00 13.55 -8.58
C ALA A 215 3.48 13.74 -10.02
N GLU A 216 3.44 14.94 -10.59
CA GLU A 216 3.84 15.20 -11.99
C GLU A 216 5.27 14.70 -12.30
N LYS A 217 6.18 14.77 -11.32
CA LYS A 217 7.57 14.30 -11.46
C LYS A 217 7.73 12.78 -11.43
N LEU A 218 6.66 12.01 -11.22
CA LEU A 218 6.69 10.57 -11.02
C LEU A 218 6.56 9.77 -12.32
N GLY A 219 6.48 10.45 -13.47
CA GLY A 219 6.41 9.81 -14.78
C GLY A 219 5.14 9.00 -15.01
N LEU A 220 4.09 9.27 -14.23
CA LEU A 220 2.77 8.66 -14.41
C LEU A 220 2.09 9.22 -15.66
N GLN A 221 1.20 8.42 -16.25
CA GLN A 221 0.34 8.88 -17.34
C GLN A 221 -0.52 10.06 -16.88
N GLN A 222 -0.70 11.06 -17.75
CA GLN A 222 -1.50 12.24 -17.44
C GLN A 222 -2.92 11.87 -16.98
N ALA A 223 -3.53 10.84 -17.57
CA ALA A 223 -4.85 10.34 -17.17
C ALA A 223 -4.90 9.88 -15.69
N LEU A 224 -3.81 9.35 -15.14
CA LEU A 224 -3.70 8.98 -13.72
C LEU A 224 -3.43 10.20 -12.83
N LEU A 225 -2.66 11.16 -13.34
CA LEU A 225 -2.40 12.42 -12.62
C LEU A 225 -3.68 13.23 -12.44
N ASP A 226 -4.56 13.22 -13.44
CA ASP A 226 -5.85 13.91 -13.44
C ASP A 226 -7.00 13.07 -12.87
N ALA A 227 -6.74 11.79 -12.54
CA ALA A 227 -7.77 10.88 -12.09
C ALA A 227 -8.44 11.37 -10.80
N LYS A 228 -9.77 11.23 -10.76
CA LYS A 228 -10.53 11.47 -9.55
C LYS A 228 -10.11 10.45 -8.49
N MET A 229 -9.74 10.94 -7.32
CA MET A 229 -9.49 10.11 -6.14
C MET A 229 -10.79 9.88 -5.38
N VAL A 230 -11.26 8.65 -5.37
CA VAL A 230 -12.49 8.26 -4.67
C VAL A 230 -12.13 7.57 -3.37
N TYR A 231 -12.45 8.21 -2.25
CA TYR A 231 -12.26 7.65 -0.92
C TYR A 231 -13.20 6.48 -0.69
N ARG A 232 -12.64 5.30 -0.37
CA ARG A 232 -13.39 4.10 0.04
C ARG A 232 -14.66 3.83 -0.79
N PRO A 233 -14.55 3.66 -2.12
CA PRO A 233 -15.72 3.40 -2.95
C PRO A 233 -16.38 2.08 -2.54
N PRO A 234 -17.72 1.97 -2.52
CA PRO A 234 -18.41 0.72 -2.20
C PRO A 234 -18.22 -0.35 -3.30
N GLN A 235 -17.86 0.08 -4.50
CA GLN A 235 -17.58 -0.79 -5.63
C GLN A 235 -16.63 -0.10 -6.62
N ILE A 236 -15.88 -0.92 -7.35
CA ILE A 236 -15.07 -0.49 -8.49
C ILE A 236 -15.41 -1.37 -9.69
N ALA A 237 -15.51 -0.74 -10.85
CA ALA A 237 -15.64 -1.45 -12.11
C ALA A 237 -14.27 -1.49 -12.78
N THR A 238 -13.91 -2.65 -13.31
CA THR A 238 -12.72 -2.76 -14.15
C THR A 238 -13.15 -2.70 -15.60
N ILE A 239 -12.42 -1.92 -16.39
CA ILE A 239 -12.74 -1.67 -17.79
C ILE A 239 -11.58 -2.17 -18.63
N SER A 240 -11.86 -3.00 -19.63
CA SER A 240 -10.89 -3.41 -20.65
C SER A 240 -11.47 -3.10 -22.02
N ASN A 241 -10.73 -2.39 -22.87
CA ASN A 241 -11.21 -1.92 -24.18
C ASN A 241 -12.58 -1.21 -24.11
N SER A 242 -12.75 -0.30 -23.13
CA SER A 242 -14.00 0.44 -22.88
C SER A 242 -15.22 -0.40 -22.49
N MET A 243 -15.05 -1.70 -22.25
CA MET A 243 -16.11 -2.60 -21.78
C MET A 243 -15.89 -2.96 -20.30
N PRO A 244 -16.90 -2.82 -19.44
CA PRO A 244 -16.83 -3.33 -18.07
C PRO A 244 -16.62 -4.84 -18.08
N THR A 245 -15.50 -5.30 -17.54
CA THR A 245 -15.12 -6.72 -17.48
C THR A 245 -15.50 -7.36 -16.16
N SER A 246 -15.57 -6.58 -15.07
CA SER A 246 -15.99 -7.07 -13.76
C SER A 246 -16.40 -5.94 -12.84
N LEU A 247 -17.25 -6.27 -11.86
CA LEU A 247 -17.58 -5.41 -10.72
C LEU A 247 -17.01 -6.03 -9.45
N ILE A 248 -16.26 -5.25 -8.68
CA ILE A 248 -15.68 -5.66 -7.40
C ILE A 248 -16.34 -4.82 -6.30
N LYS A 249 -16.93 -5.47 -5.30
CA LYS A 249 -17.57 -4.82 -4.15
C LYS A 249 -16.58 -4.73 -2.98
N LEU A 250 -16.47 -3.56 -2.37
CA LEU A 250 -15.64 -3.34 -1.18
C LEU A 250 -16.53 -3.15 0.04
N LYS A 251 -16.31 -3.98 1.06
CA LYS A 251 -16.96 -3.86 2.36
C LYS A 251 -16.04 -3.04 3.27
N TRP A 252 -16.51 -1.86 3.67
CA TRP A 252 -15.82 -0.95 4.59
C TRP A 252 -16.35 -1.08 6.01
#